data_AF-A0A5H2XUI7-F1
#
_entry.id   AF-A0A5H2XUI7-F1
#
_cell.length_a   1.000
_cell.length_b   1.000
_cell.length_c   1.000
_cell.angle_alpha   90.00
_cell.angle_beta   90.00
_cell.angle_gamma   90.00
#
_symmetry.space_group_name_H-M   'P 1'
#
loop_
_entity.id
_entity.type
_entity.pdbx_description
1 polymer ?
#
loop_
_entity_poly.entity_id
_entity_poly.type
_entity_poly.pdbx_seq_one_letter_code
_entity_poly.pdbx_strand_id
1 'polypeptide(L)'
;MNEVLIHIGWILILMKVLAILLFVWLANDPLRSLIFGRPKNIPKIEFEHSFFIYICVALFFNVSGTFIGDLILGLGMGVQATRQVFYIYFSIHEALFMVTVLHWHNLKRCEFARITTYGFYISATIMMLFLFRYVDRVIFDTDILRGIYSQVVALSNLFITLIFISYPAHRLHQLVVEKFLNNKRINE
;
A
#
# COMPACT_ATOMS: atom_id res chain seq x y z
N MET A 1 0.89 19.82 -13.47
CA MET A 1 1.51 18.60 -12.93
C MET A 1 2.37 18.01 -14.03
N ASN A 2 3.59 17.54 -13.76
CA ASN A 2 4.43 16.99 -14.83
C ASN A 2 3.80 15.67 -15.30
N GLU A 3 3.45 15.54 -16.58
CA GLU A 3 2.76 14.35 -17.13
C GLU A 3 3.49 13.04 -16.77
N VAL A 4 4.82 13.11 -16.71
CA VAL A 4 5.69 12.01 -16.28
C VAL A 4 5.33 11.47 -14.89
N LEU A 5 5.01 12.34 -13.93
CA LEU A 5 4.66 11.93 -12.55
C LEU A 5 3.31 11.21 -12.49
N ILE A 6 2.36 11.62 -13.34
CA ILE A 6 1.06 10.94 -13.47
C ILE A 6 1.26 9.53 -14.00
N HIS A 7 2.03 9.38 -15.08
CA HIS A 7 2.32 8.07 -15.67
C HIS A 7 3.04 7.14 -14.69
N ILE A 8 4.02 7.65 -13.94
CA ILE A 8 4.71 6.87 -12.90
C ILE A 8 3.70 6.38 -11.86
N GLY A 9 2.76 7.22 -11.41
CA GLY A 9 1.71 6.83 -10.47
C GLY A 9 0.86 5.65 -10.97
N TRP A 10 0.40 5.72 -12.22
CA TRP A 10 -0.39 4.64 -12.83
C TRP A 10 0.42 3.35 -13.04
N ILE A 11 1.70 3.46 -13.39
CA ILE A 11 2.60 2.30 -13.51
C ILE A 11 2.78 1.62 -12.15
N LEU A 12 2.93 2.38 -11.06
CA LEU A 12 3.01 1.83 -9.70
C LEU A 12 1.72 1.08 -9.33
N ILE A 13 0.55 1.63 -9.67
CA ILE A 13 -0.75 0.96 -9.45
C ILE A 13 -0.81 -0.35 -10.24
N LEU A 14 -0.43 -0.34 -11.52
CA LEU A 14 -0.41 -1.54 -12.36
C LEU A 14 0.50 -2.63 -11.76
N MET A 15 1.69 -2.26 -11.29
CA MET A 15 2.60 -3.20 -10.62
C MET A 15 1.99 -3.81 -9.35
N LYS A 16 1.30 -3.00 -8.54
CA LYS A 16 0.59 -3.48 -7.34
C LYS A 16 -0.54 -4.45 -7.68
N VAL A 17 -1.31 -4.17 -8.73
CA VAL A 17 -2.37 -5.07 -9.23
C VAL A 17 -1.77 -6.41 -9.66
N LEU A 18 -0.71 -6.39 -10.48
CA LEU A 18 -0.02 -7.60 -10.91
C LEU A 18 0.55 -8.39 -9.72
N ALA A 19 1.12 -7.70 -8.73
CA ALA A 19 1.64 -8.33 -7.51
C ALA A 19 0.53 -9.02 -6.69
N ILE A 20 -0.67 -8.43 -6.59
CA ILE A 20 -1.82 -9.05 -5.93
C ILE A 20 -2.29 -10.29 -6.71
N LEU A 21 -2.40 -10.22 -8.04
CA LEU A 21 -2.80 -11.38 -8.84
C LEU A 21 -1.81 -12.53 -8.67
N LEU A 22 -0.51 -12.22 -8.69
CA LEU A 22 0.54 -13.21 -8.46
C LEU A 22 0.54 -13.75 -7.03
N PHE A 23 0.27 -12.90 -6.03
CA PHE A 23 0.06 -13.32 -4.64
C PHE A 23 -1.09 -14.33 -4.54
N VAL A 24 -2.26 -14.02 -5.11
CA VAL A 24 -3.44 -14.91 -5.06
C VAL A 24 -3.16 -16.24 -5.75
N TRP A 25 -2.37 -16.23 -6.82
CA TRP A 25 -1.97 -17.46 -7.52
C TRP A 25 -0.98 -18.33 -6.71
N LEU A 26 -0.10 -17.71 -5.91
CA LEU A 26 0.94 -18.38 -5.12
C LEU A 26 0.56 -18.62 -3.64
N ALA A 27 -0.57 -18.10 -3.20
CA ALA A 27 -1.09 -18.32 -1.85
C ALA A 27 -1.42 -19.80 -1.62
N ASN A 28 -1.26 -20.27 -0.38
CA ASN A 28 -1.64 -21.66 -0.07
C ASN A 28 -3.16 -21.79 0.05
N ASP A 29 -3.82 -20.75 0.55
CA ASP A 29 -5.27 -20.72 0.70
C ASP A 29 -5.94 -20.24 -0.59
N PRO A 30 -7.07 -20.85 -1.03
CA PRO A 30 -7.81 -20.37 -2.19
C PRO A 30 -8.38 -18.98 -1.92
N LEU A 31 -8.58 -18.18 -2.97
CA LEU A 31 -9.08 -16.80 -2.87
C LEU A 31 -10.34 -16.66 -2.00
N ARG A 32 -11.28 -17.62 -2.11
CA ARG A 32 -12.49 -17.62 -1.28
C ARG A 32 -12.18 -17.72 0.23
N SER A 33 -11.16 -18.50 0.60
CA SER A 33 -10.66 -18.58 1.99
C SER A 33 -9.98 -17.26 2.38
N LEU A 34 -9.14 -16.71 1.51
CA LEU A 34 -8.48 -15.41 1.75
C LEU A 34 -9.46 -14.25 1.90
N ILE A 35 -10.66 -14.30 1.29
CA ILE A 35 -11.68 -13.26 1.45
C ILE A 35 -12.58 -13.54 2.66
N PHE A 36 -13.19 -14.72 2.75
CA PHE A 36 -14.25 -15.00 3.73
C PHE A 36 -13.84 -15.92 4.88
N GLY A 37 -12.74 -16.64 4.73
CA GLY A 37 -12.23 -17.57 5.72
C GLY A 37 -11.48 -16.87 6.86
N ARG A 38 -11.16 -17.65 7.89
CA ARG A 38 -10.25 -17.25 8.97
C ARG A 38 -8.98 -18.09 8.87
N PRO A 39 -7.80 -17.54 9.19
CA PRO A 39 -6.58 -18.33 9.16
C PRO A 39 -6.67 -19.47 10.16
N LYS A 40 -6.13 -20.62 9.79
CA LYS A 40 -5.78 -21.67 10.75
C LYS A 40 -4.57 -21.17 11.53
N ASN A 41 -4.35 -21.65 12.77
CA ASN A 41 -3.21 -21.29 13.65
C ASN A 41 -1.84 -21.78 13.11
N ILE A 42 -1.59 -21.61 11.82
CA ILE A 42 -0.40 -21.95 11.08
C ILE A 42 0.23 -20.61 10.68
N PRO A 43 1.44 -20.27 11.17
CA PRO A 43 2.02 -18.94 11.01
C PRO A 43 2.08 -18.44 9.57
N LYS A 44 2.34 -19.33 8.61
CA LYS A 44 2.40 -19.01 7.18
C LYS A 44 1.03 -18.59 6.60
N ILE A 45 -0.04 -19.30 6.98
CA ILE A 45 -1.40 -18.99 6.52
C ILE A 45 -1.87 -17.70 7.17
N GLU A 46 -1.59 -17.51 8.46
CA GLU A 46 -1.89 -16.27 9.17
C GLU A 46 -1.22 -15.06 8.54
N PHE A 47 0.06 -15.19 8.17
CA PHE A 47 0.78 -14.18 7.39
C PHE A 47 0.07 -13.86 6.07
N GLU A 48 -0.34 -14.88 5.29
CA GLU A 48 -1.02 -14.69 4.01
C GLU A 48 -2.34 -13.95 4.16
N HIS A 49 -3.14 -14.26 5.18
CA HIS A 49 -4.40 -13.55 5.44
C HIS A 49 -4.17 -12.10 5.87
N SER A 50 -3.22 -11.83 6.78
CA SER A 50 -2.88 -10.45 7.18
C SER A 50 -2.37 -9.63 5.99
N PHE A 51 -1.45 -10.22 5.21
CA PHE A 51 -0.87 -9.57 4.03
C PHE A 51 -1.93 -9.32 2.96
N PHE A 52 -2.82 -10.28 2.70
CA PHE A 52 -3.94 -10.13 1.76
C PHE A 52 -4.86 -8.96 2.14
N ILE A 53 -5.26 -8.86 3.41
CA ILE A 53 -6.06 -7.73 3.90
C ILE A 53 -5.33 -6.41 3.60
N TYR A 54 -4.06 -6.30 3.99
CA TYR A 54 -3.29 -5.08 3.82
C TYR A 54 -3.18 -4.68 2.35
N ILE A 55 -2.75 -5.58 1.45
CA ILE A 55 -2.53 -5.23 0.04
C ILE A 55 -3.84 -4.89 -0.68
N CYS A 56 -4.96 -5.57 -0.38
CA CYS A 56 -6.25 -5.27 -1.00
C CYS A 56 -6.77 -3.89 -0.57
N VAL A 57 -6.75 -3.61 0.73
CA VAL A 57 -7.19 -2.32 1.25
C VAL A 57 -6.25 -1.20 0.78
N ALA A 58 -4.93 -1.43 0.78
CA ALA A 58 -3.95 -0.45 0.31
C ALA A 58 -4.10 -0.15 -1.18
N LEU A 59 -4.39 -1.15 -2.02
CA LEU A 59 -4.67 -0.91 -3.45
C LEU A 59 -5.94 -0.08 -3.62
N PHE A 60 -7.02 -0.42 -2.92
CA PHE A 60 -8.29 0.32 -2.99
C PHE A 60 -8.12 1.78 -2.59
N PHE A 61 -7.43 2.04 -1.47
CA PHE A 61 -7.15 3.40 -1.03
C PHE A 61 -6.18 4.12 -1.99
N ASN A 62 -5.19 3.44 -2.56
CA ASN A 62 -4.27 4.06 -3.51
C ASN A 62 -4.96 4.49 -4.82
N VAL A 63 -5.87 3.66 -5.35
CA VAL A 63 -6.67 4.01 -6.55
C VAL A 63 -7.64 5.14 -6.23
N SER A 64 -8.41 5.04 -5.14
CA SER A 64 -9.38 6.09 -4.76
C SER A 64 -8.70 7.41 -4.43
N GLY A 65 -7.54 7.38 -3.76
CA GLY A 65 -6.73 8.55 -3.46
C GLY A 65 -6.21 9.23 -4.72
N THR A 66 -5.75 8.46 -5.71
CA THR A 66 -5.30 9.01 -7.01
C THR A 66 -6.45 9.71 -7.73
N PHE A 67 -7.61 9.04 -7.85
CA PHE A 67 -8.79 9.59 -8.51
C PHE A 67 -9.29 10.87 -7.83
N ILE A 68 -9.39 10.88 -6.49
CA ILE A 68 -9.88 12.04 -5.75
C ILE A 68 -8.85 13.17 -5.74
N GLY A 69 -7.55 12.86 -5.74
CA GLY A 69 -6.49 13.84 -5.90
C GLY A 69 -6.61 14.60 -7.22
N ASP A 70 -6.81 13.89 -8.33
CA ASP A 70 -7.01 14.50 -9.64
C ASP A 70 -8.30 15.35 -9.67
N LEU A 71 -9.38 14.88 -9.05
CA LEU A 71 -10.63 15.63 -8.92
C LEU A 71 -10.42 16.93 -8.13
N ILE A 72 -9.79 16.89 -6.96
CA ILE A 72 -9.52 18.08 -6.13
C ILE A 72 -8.70 19.12 -6.91
N LEU A 73 -7.69 18.68 -7.66
CA LEU A 73 -6.85 19.56 -8.47
C LEU A 73 -7.61 20.13 -9.69
N GLY A 74 -8.58 19.38 -10.23
CA GLY A 74 -9.39 19.77 -11.39
C GLY A 74 -10.56 20.70 -11.10
N LEU A 75 -10.97 20.87 -9.83
CA LEU A 75 -12.14 21.67 -9.44
C LEU A 75 -12.00 23.19 -9.68
N GLY A 76 -10.84 23.68 -10.14
CA GLY A 76 -10.63 25.10 -10.43
C GLY A 76 -10.71 26.01 -9.20
N MET A 77 -10.59 25.43 -8.00
CA MET A 77 -10.57 26.18 -6.75
C MET A 77 -9.34 27.10 -6.69
N GLY A 78 -9.46 28.22 -5.96
CA GLY A 78 -8.31 29.06 -5.66
C GLY A 78 -7.22 28.27 -4.94
N VAL A 79 -5.95 28.61 -5.18
CA VAL A 79 -4.77 27.86 -4.70
C VAL A 79 -4.85 27.51 -3.20
N GLN A 80 -5.30 28.47 -2.38
CA GLN A 80 -5.42 28.27 -0.93
C GLN A 80 -6.48 27.24 -0.57
N ALA A 81 -7.67 27.32 -1.17
CA ALA A 81 -8.75 26.36 -0.96
C ALA A 81 -8.33 24.95 -1.42
N THR A 82 -7.66 24.84 -2.57
CA THR A 82 -7.13 23.56 -3.06
C THR A 82 -6.17 22.93 -2.07
N ARG A 83 -5.21 23.70 -1.52
CA ARG A 83 -4.24 23.20 -0.53
C ARG A 83 -4.94 22.72 0.75
N GLN A 84 -5.90 23.49 1.25
CA GLN A 84 -6.65 23.14 2.45
C GLN A 84 -7.40 21.82 2.28
N VAL A 85 -8.20 21.73 1.23
CA VAL A 85 -9.00 20.54 0.92
C VAL A 85 -8.08 19.35 0.69
N PHE A 86 -7.01 19.50 -0.11
CA PHE A 86 -6.08 18.42 -0.42
C PHE A 86 -5.45 17.83 0.86
N TYR A 87 -4.81 18.64 1.70
CA TYR A 87 -4.08 18.10 2.85
C TYR A 87 -5.00 17.54 3.94
N ILE A 88 -6.16 18.17 4.20
CA ILE A 88 -7.14 17.64 5.16
C ILE A 88 -7.71 16.31 4.64
N TYR A 89 -8.16 16.30 3.38
CA TYR A 89 -8.73 15.12 2.76
C TYR A 89 -7.77 13.93 2.82
N PHE A 90 -6.52 14.11 2.37
CA PHE A 90 -5.54 13.02 2.35
C PHE A 90 -5.13 12.55 3.75
N SER A 91 -5.14 13.44 4.76
CA SER A 91 -4.93 13.03 6.16
C SER A 91 -6.07 12.12 6.65
N ILE A 92 -7.32 12.50 6.38
CA ILE A 92 -8.50 11.69 6.74
C ILE A 92 -8.53 10.39 5.95
N HIS A 93 -8.17 10.43 4.66
CA HIS A 93 -8.13 9.27 3.78
C HIS A 93 -7.12 8.22 4.26
N GLU A 94 -5.91 8.62 4.69
CA GLU A 94 -4.93 7.71 5.32
C GLU A 94 -5.42 7.17 6.67
N ALA A 95 -6.09 7.99 7.48
CA ALA A 95 -6.69 7.53 8.74
C ALA A 95 -7.77 6.46 8.47
N LEU A 96 -8.64 6.67 7.48
CA LEU A 96 -9.65 5.71 7.06
C LEU A 96 -9.04 4.42 6.52
N PHE A 97 -7.93 4.52 5.76
CA PHE A 97 -7.17 3.36 5.31
C PHE A 97 -6.74 2.50 6.52
N MET A 98 -6.06 3.11 7.50
CA MET A 98 -5.59 2.39 8.69
C MET A 98 -6.73 1.77 9.50
N VAL A 99 -7.82 2.51 9.73
CA VAL A 99 -9.01 2.00 10.43
C VAL A 99 -9.62 0.82 9.67
N THR A 100 -9.69 0.89 8.34
CA THR A 100 -10.25 -0.19 7.52
C THR A 100 -9.41 -1.47 7.64
N VAL A 101 -8.08 -1.35 7.60
CA VAL A 101 -7.21 -2.53 7.76
C VAL A 101 -7.34 -3.13 9.16
N LEU A 102 -7.35 -2.31 10.22
CA LEU A 102 -7.58 -2.78 11.60
C LEU A 102 -8.93 -3.49 11.74
N HIS A 103 -9.99 -2.89 11.18
CA HIS A 103 -11.33 -3.47 11.21
C HIS A 103 -11.38 -4.84 10.54
N TRP A 104 -10.75 -4.98 9.37
CA TRP A 104 -10.69 -6.26 8.66
C TRP A 104 -9.87 -7.32 9.39
N HIS A 105 -8.75 -6.96 10.02
CA HIS A 105 -7.98 -7.88 10.87
C HIS A 105 -8.82 -8.37 12.05
N ASN A 106 -9.56 -7.48 12.71
CA ASN A 106 -10.46 -7.82 13.81
C ASN A 106 -11.59 -8.75 13.36
N LEU A 107 -12.19 -8.49 12.20
CA LEU A 107 -13.25 -9.33 11.63
C LEU A 107 -12.75 -10.75 11.31
N LYS A 108 -11.53 -10.87 10.79
CA LYS A 108 -10.88 -12.14 10.50
C LYS A 108 -10.26 -12.84 11.69
N ARG A 109 -10.03 -12.14 12.80
CA ARG A 109 -9.28 -12.61 13.98
C ARG A 109 -7.89 -13.13 13.59
N CYS A 110 -7.16 -12.34 12.80
CA CYS A 110 -5.80 -12.66 12.39
C CYS A 110 -4.81 -11.68 13.02
N GLU A 111 -3.66 -12.17 13.46
CA GLU A 111 -2.58 -11.31 13.95
C GLU A 111 -1.96 -10.47 12.83
N PHE A 112 -1.39 -9.33 13.19
CA PHE A 112 -0.66 -8.49 12.26
C PHE A 112 0.68 -9.14 11.90
N ALA A 113 0.90 -9.41 10.61
CA ALA A 113 2.22 -9.74 10.12
C ALA A 113 3.18 -8.55 10.30
N ARG A 114 4.45 -8.82 10.64
CA ARG A 114 5.45 -7.75 10.80
C ARG A 114 5.54 -6.81 9.59
N ILE A 115 5.40 -7.36 8.39
CA ILE A 115 5.45 -6.57 7.16
C ILE A 115 4.24 -5.63 7.01
N THR A 116 3.06 -6.04 7.47
CA THR A 116 1.87 -5.18 7.46
C THR A 116 1.98 -4.11 8.53
N THR A 117 2.62 -4.40 9.66
CA THR A 117 2.98 -3.39 10.68
C THR A 117 3.91 -2.32 10.13
N TYR A 118 4.95 -2.67 9.35
CA TYR A 118 5.80 -1.67 8.70
C TYR A 118 5.02 -0.81 7.72
N GLY A 119 4.11 -1.41 6.95
CA GLY A 119 3.19 -0.68 6.08
C GLY A 119 2.32 0.34 6.84
N PHE A 120 1.88 -0.01 8.05
CA PHE A 120 1.14 0.89 8.94
C PHE A 120 1.98 2.08 9.40
N TYR A 121 3.23 1.85 9.83
CA TYR A 121 4.11 2.94 10.26
C TYR A 121 4.42 3.92 9.12
N ILE A 122 4.56 3.41 7.89
CA ILE A 122 4.72 4.25 6.70
C ILE A 122 3.46 5.11 6.49
N SER A 123 2.26 4.52 6.50
CA SER A 123 1.00 5.28 6.36
C SER A 123 0.79 6.32 7.47
N ALA A 124 1.09 5.97 8.72
CA ALA A 124 1.02 6.91 9.83
C ALA A 124 1.98 8.10 9.63
N THR A 125 3.19 7.84 9.10
CA THR A 125 4.16 8.89 8.77
C THR A 125 3.65 9.79 7.65
N ILE A 126 3.05 9.22 6.60
CA ILE A 126 2.43 9.99 5.50
C ILE A 126 1.30 10.87 6.02
N MET A 127 0.41 10.31 6.85
CA MET A 127 -0.70 11.06 7.47
C MET A 127 -0.19 12.26 8.27
N MET A 128 0.81 12.06 9.13
CA MET A 128 1.42 13.14 9.91
C MET A 128 2.07 14.19 8.99
N LEU A 129 2.71 13.74 7.91
CA LEU A 129 3.31 14.64 6.94
C LEU A 129 2.27 15.49 6.20
N PHE A 130 1.09 14.95 5.87
CA PHE A 130 -0.02 15.74 5.31
C PHE A 130 -0.51 16.80 6.30
N LEU A 131 -0.66 16.45 7.58
CA LEU A 131 -1.03 17.41 8.63
C LEU A 131 0.05 18.50 8.79
N PHE A 132 1.33 18.15 8.79
CA PHE A 132 2.40 19.14 8.85
C PHE A 132 2.44 20.04 7.61
N ARG A 133 2.16 19.49 6.43
CA ARG A 133 2.05 20.29 5.20
C ARG A 133 0.84 21.21 5.20
N TYR A 134 -0.27 20.79 5.81
CA TYR A 134 -1.40 21.68 6.06
C TYR A 134 -0.95 22.87 6.91
N VAL A 135 -0.29 22.63 8.03
CA VAL A 135 0.21 23.70 8.91
C VAL A 135 1.19 24.63 8.18
N ASP A 136 2.21 24.08 7.53
CA ASP A 136 3.22 24.82 6.76
C ASP A 136 2.60 25.69 5.66
N ARG A 137 1.68 25.13 4.86
CA ARG A 137 1.13 25.83 3.68
C ARG A 137 -0.12 26.65 3.92
N VAL A 138 -0.91 26.32 4.93
CA VAL A 138 -2.20 26.97 5.17
C VAL A 138 -2.12 27.95 6.32
N ILE A 139 -1.43 27.59 7.40
CA ILE A 139 -1.39 28.41 8.63
C ILE A 139 -0.22 29.39 8.57
N PHE A 140 0.96 28.93 8.17
CA PHE A 140 2.16 29.77 8.10
C PHE A 140 2.46 30.35 6.71
N ASP A 141 1.79 29.85 5.67
CA ASP A 141 2.01 30.20 4.26
C ASP A 141 3.49 30.11 3.82
N THR A 142 4.23 29.16 4.40
CA THR A 142 5.62 28.85 4.05
C THR A 142 5.69 27.70 3.05
N ASP A 143 6.88 27.28 2.61
CA ASP A 143 7.07 26.08 1.78
C ASP A 143 8.29 25.25 2.20
N ILE A 144 8.64 25.34 3.48
CA ILE A 144 9.90 24.80 4.02
C ILE A 144 9.91 23.27 3.90
N LEU A 145 8.75 22.63 4.08
CA LEU A 145 8.64 21.17 4.07
C LEU A 145 8.53 20.55 2.67
N ARG A 146 8.58 21.34 1.59
CA ARG A 146 8.34 20.82 0.23
C ARG A 146 9.28 19.69 -0.17
N GLY A 147 10.59 19.86 0.08
CA GLY A 147 11.60 18.86 -0.28
C GLY A 147 11.39 17.56 0.48
N ILE A 148 11.25 17.66 1.80
CA ILE A 148 11.00 16.52 2.69
C ILE A 148 9.70 15.80 2.30
N TYR A 149 8.63 16.56 2.09
CA TYR A 149 7.34 16.02 1.66
C TYR A 149 7.47 15.19 0.37
N SER A 150 8.07 15.77 -0.67
CA SER A 150 8.20 15.08 -1.96
C SER A 150 9.04 13.81 -1.87
N GLN A 151 10.13 13.85 -1.10
CA GLN A 151 11.02 12.70 -0.92
C GLN A 151 10.34 11.59 -0.12
N VAL A 152 9.70 11.92 1.01
CA VAL A 152 9.02 10.95 1.87
C VAL A 152 7.85 10.30 1.12
N VAL A 153 7.05 11.06 0.37
CA VAL A 153 5.96 10.49 -0.44
C VAL A 153 6.50 9.55 -1.52
N ALA A 154 7.57 9.92 -2.23
CA ALA A 154 8.18 9.07 -3.24
C ALA A 154 8.75 7.77 -2.65
N LEU A 155 9.53 7.89 -1.57
CA LEU A 155 10.10 6.74 -0.87
C LEU A 155 9.02 5.83 -0.30
N SER A 156 7.97 6.40 0.29
CA SER A 156 6.86 5.61 0.85
C SER A 156 6.13 4.82 -0.23
N ASN A 157 5.86 5.42 -1.39
CA ASN A 157 5.27 4.71 -2.52
C ASN A 157 6.16 3.56 -3.01
N LEU A 158 7.48 3.77 -3.05
CA LEU A 158 8.44 2.73 -3.40
C LEU A 158 8.45 1.59 -2.37
N PHE A 159 8.53 1.91 -1.08
CA PHE A 159 8.48 0.91 -0.01
C PHE A 159 7.18 0.11 0.01
N ILE A 160 6.03 0.76 -0.15
CA ILE A 160 4.74 0.07 -0.24
C ILE A 160 4.73 -0.86 -1.46
N THR A 161 5.27 -0.43 -2.60
CA THR A 161 5.37 -1.29 -3.80
C THR A 161 6.28 -2.50 -3.55
N LEU A 162 7.41 -2.31 -2.85
CA LEU A 162 8.27 -3.42 -2.43
C LEU A 162 7.56 -4.38 -1.48
N ILE A 163 6.75 -3.88 -0.55
CA ILE A 163 5.92 -4.72 0.33
C ILE A 163 5.02 -5.61 -0.53
N PHE A 164 4.31 -5.08 -1.52
CA PHE A 164 3.43 -5.86 -2.40
C PHE A 164 4.18 -6.97 -3.15
N ILE A 165 5.40 -6.70 -3.62
CA ILE A 165 6.20 -7.63 -4.43
C ILE A 165 6.92 -8.67 -3.54
N SER A 166 7.19 -8.34 -2.27
CA SER A 166 8.04 -9.15 -1.38
C SER A 166 7.61 -10.62 -1.28
N TYR A 167 6.33 -10.88 -1.04
CA TYR A 167 5.80 -12.24 -0.92
C TYR A 167 5.85 -13.03 -2.23
N PRO A 168 5.25 -12.55 -3.34
CA PRO A 168 5.27 -13.32 -4.59
C PRO A 168 6.70 -13.52 -5.09
N ALA A 169 7.60 -12.54 -4.93
CA ALA A 169 9.01 -12.71 -5.27
C ALA A 169 9.69 -13.80 -4.43
N HIS A 170 9.45 -13.82 -3.12
CA HIS A 170 10.00 -14.85 -2.23
C HIS A 170 9.49 -16.26 -2.60
N ARG A 171 8.20 -16.39 -2.92
CA ARG A 171 7.60 -17.69 -3.29
C ARG A 171 8.05 -18.17 -4.66
N LEU A 172 8.15 -17.28 -5.64
CA LEU A 172 8.72 -17.62 -6.96
C LEU A 172 10.16 -18.10 -6.82
N HIS A 173 10.97 -17.43 -6.00
CA HIS A 173 12.35 -17.85 -5.75
C HIS A 173 12.41 -19.26 -5.15
N GLN A 174 11.57 -19.57 -4.15
CA GLN A 174 11.48 -20.92 -3.58
C GLN A 174 11.14 -21.98 -4.63
N LEU A 175 10.12 -21.74 -5.46
CA LEU A 175 9.69 -22.68 -6.51
C LEU A 175 10.77 -22.94 -7.55
N VAL A 176 11.50 -21.89 -7.94
CA VAL A 176 12.64 -22.01 -8.88
C VAL A 176 13.75 -22.86 -8.26
N VAL A 177 14.14 -22.58 -7.02
CA VAL A 177 15.18 -23.34 -6.31
C VAL A 177 14.79 -24.80 -6.12
N GLU A 178 13.55 -25.09 -5.72
CA GLU A 178 13.03 -26.46 -5.58
C GLU A 178 13.09 -27.23 -6.90
N LYS A 179 12.71 -26.59 -8.01
CA LYS A 179 12.78 -27.20 -9.35
C LYS A 179 14.22 -27.51 -9.77
N PHE A 180 15.16 -26.61 -9.49
CA PHE A 180 16.58 -26.83 -9.77
C PHE A 180 17.16 -27.99 -8.94
N LEU A 181 16.86 -28.06 -7.64
CA LEU A 181 17.34 -29.12 -6.76
C LEU A 181 16.78 -30.50 -7.11
N ASN A 182 15.49 -30.57 -7.48
CA ASN A 182 14.89 -31.82 -7.93
C ASN A 182 15.48 -32.30 -9.25
N ASN A 183 15.80 -31.39 -10.18
CA ASN A 183 16.45 -31.76 -11.44
C ASN A 183 17.86 -32.34 -11.23
N LYS A 184 18.60 -31.85 -10.22
CA LYS A 184 19.92 -32.41 -9.87
C LYS A 184 19.81 -33.82 -9.30
N ARG A 185 18.82 -34.09 -8.45
CA ARG A 185 18.57 -35.39 -7.83
C ARG A 185 18.12 -36.50 -8.78
N ILE A 186 17.56 -36.14 -9.95
CA ILE A 186 17.15 -37.10 -10.99
C ILE A 186 18.34 -37.51 -11.87
N ASN A 187 19.39 -36.69 -11.91
CA ASN A 187 20.58 -36.90 -12.75
C ASN A 187 21.76 -37.53 -11.97
N GLU A 188 21.57 -37.84 -10.69
CA GLU A 188 22.49 -38.62 -9.82
C GLU A 188 21.91 -40.03 -9.60
#